data_AF-A0A350I6Y5-F1
#
_entry.id   AF-A0A350I6Y5-F1
#
_cell.length_a   1.000
_cell.length_b   1.000
_cell.length_c   1.000
_cell.angle_alpha   90.00
_cell.angle_beta   90.00
_cell.angle_gamma   90.00
#
_symmetry.space_group_name_H-M   'P 1'
#
loop_
_entity.id
_entity.type
_entity.pdbx_description
1 polymer ?
#
loop_
_entity_poly.entity_id
_entity_poly.type
_entity_poly.pdbx_seq_one_letter_code
_entity_poly.pdbx_strand_id
1 'polypeptide(L)' 'MKKQHLPSKTCLVCGLPFSWRKKWAKIWDEVKYCSERCRYNKKKNTKNG' A
#
# COMPACT_ATOMS: atom_id res chain seq x y z
N MET A 1 20.71 3.91 18.26
CA MET A 1 19.41 3.38 18.74
C MET A 1 18.33 3.69 17.72
N LYS A 2 17.50 2.67 17.42
CA LYS A 2 16.23 2.65 16.66
C LYS A 2 16.16 3.49 15.37
N LYS A 3 16.69 2.93 14.27
CA LYS A 3 16.21 3.26 12.91
C LYS A 3 14.69 3.05 12.94
N GLN A 4 13.90 4.11 12.84
CA GLN A 4 12.45 4.03 12.85
C GLN A 4 12.01 3.21 11.65
N HIS A 5 11.75 1.92 11.85
CA HIS A 5 11.18 1.06 10.83
C HIS A 5 9.76 1.56 10.60
N LEU A 6 9.59 2.43 9.60
CA LEU A 6 8.29 2.88 9.14
C LEU A 6 7.44 1.64 8.85
N PRO A 7 6.18 1.61 9.31
CA PRO A 7 5.34 0.46 9.05
C PRO A 7 5.20 0.29 7.54
N SER A 8 5.40 -0.94 7.08
CA SER A 8 5.23 -1.32 5.69
C SER A 8 3.98 -2.18 5.58
N LYS A 9 3.22 -2.00 4.50
CA LYS A 9 2.03 -2.79 4.18
C LYS A 9 2.19 -3.40 2.79
N THR A 10 1.49 -4.49 2.54
CA THR A 10 1.47 -5.14 1.22
C THR A 10 0.30 -4.60 0.41
N CYS A 11 0.55 -4.20 -0.84
CA CYS A 11 -0.50 -3.73 -1.72
C CYS A 11 -1.40 -4.90 -2.15
N LEU A 12 -2.70 -4.85 -1.87
CA LEU A 12 -3.65 -5.89 -2.28
C LEU A 12 -3.85 -6.00 -3.80
N VAL A 13 -3.36 -5.04 -4.59
CA VAL A 13 -3.46 -5.08 -6.05
C VAL A 13 -2.19 -5.59 -6.69
N CYS A 14 -1.01 -5.07 -6.35
CA CYS A 14 0.24 -5.49 -7.01
C CYS A 14 1.09 -6.46 -6.18
N GLY A 15 0.71 -6.76 -4.94
CA GLY A 15 1.49 -7.61 -4.04
C GLY A 15 2.80 -6.99 -3.54
N LEU A 16 3.13 -5.77 -3.95
CA LEU A 16 4.39 -5.12 -3.58
C LEU A 16 4.31 -4.52 -2.17
N PRO A 17 5.36 -4.67 -1.34
CA PRO A 17 5.47 -3.97 -0.07
C PRO A 17 5.66 -2.49 -0.32
N PHE A 18 4.99 -1.66 0.49
CA PHE A 18 5.12 -0.21 0.44
C PHE A 18 5.21 0.37 1.84
N SER A 19 6.08 1.36 2.00
CA SER A 19 6.34 2.00 3.30
C SER A 19 5.35 3.13 3.59
N TRP A 20 5.13 3.38 4.88
CA TRP A 20 4.35 4.52 5.36
C TRP A 20 4.81 5.84 4.74
N ARG A 21 3.84 6.70 4.42
CA ARG A 21 4.08 8.06 3.93
C ARG A 21 3.33 9.05 4.82
N LYS A 22 3.91 10.24 5.01
CA LYS A 22 3.30 11.34 5.79
C LYS A 22 1.86 11.66 5.34
N LYS A 23 1.57 11.57 4.03
CA LYS A 23 0.22 11.81 3.48
C LYS A 23 -0.85 10.83 3.99
N TRP A 24 -0.42 9.69 4.52
CA TRP A 24 -1.30 8.65 5.05
C TRP A 24 -1.42 8.67 6.56
N ALA A 25 -0.80 9.61 7.27
CA ALA A 25 -0.81 9.64 8.74
C ALA A 25 -2.23 9.51 9.34
N LYS A 26 -3.24 10.11 8.71
CA LYS A 26 -4.63 10.09 9.18
C LYS A 26 -5.45 8.87 8.75
N ILE A 27 -5.04 8.20 7.66
CA ILE A 27 -5.82 7.14 6.99
C ILE A 27 -5.01 5.84 6.85
N TRP A 28 -3.88 5.71 7.54
CA TRP A 28 -2.94 4.61 7.36
C TRP A 28 -3.58 3.24 7.60
N ASP A 29 -4.54 3.18 8.52
CA ASP A 29 -5.29 1.97 8.79
C ASP A 29 -6.12 1.52 7.57
N GLU A 30 -6.76 2.47 6.89
CA GLU A 30 -7.56 2.25 5.68
C GLU A 30 -6.71 2.05 4.40
N VAL A 31 -5.45 2.50 4.40
CA VAL A 31 -4.57 2.39 3.24
C VAL A 31 -4.13 0.92 3.02
N LYS A 32 -4.69 0.31 1.98
CA LYS A 32 -4.40 -1.07 1.53
C LYS A 32 -3.64 -1.16 0.20
N TYR A 33 -3.32 0.00 -0.38
CA TYR A 33 -2.77 0.10 -1.74
C TYR A 33 -1.56 1.03 -1.79
N CYS A 34 -0.52 0.64 -2.54
CA CYS A 34 0.71 1.43 -2.65
C CYS A 34 0.54 2.76 -3.40
N SER A 35 -0.53 2.88 -4.19
CA SER A 35 -0.81 4.04 -5.03
C SER A 35 -2.32 4.17 -5.29
N GLU A 36 -2.74 5.38 -5.65
CA GLU A 36 -4.12 5.64 -6.08
C GLU A 36 -4.47 4.85 -7.34
N ARG A 37 -3.51 4.66 -8.25
CA ARG A 37 -3.67 3.76 -9.40
C ARG A 37 -4.08 2.36 -8.97
N CYS A 38 -3.43 1.78 -7.97
CA CYS A 38 -3.80 0.46 -7.43
C CYS A 38 -5.19 0.49 -6.77
N ARG A 39 -5.55 1.57 -6.06
CA ARG A 39 -6.89 1.74 -5.48
C ARG A 39 -7.98 1.70 -6.56
N TYR A 40 -7.79 2.42 -7.66
CA TYR A 40 -8.73 2.43 -8.79
C TYR A 40 -8.69 1.13 -9.61
N ASN A 41 -7.52 0.49 -9.70
CA ASN A 41 -7.32 -0.75 -10.48
C ASN A 41 -7.76 -2.03 -9.75
N LYS A 42 -8.34 -1.94 -8.55
CA LYS A 42 -8.86 -3.08 -7.76
C LYS A 42 -9.77 -4.01 -8.59
N LYS A 43 -10.49 -3.46 -9.57
CA LYS A 43 -11.42 -4.23 -10.43
C LYS A 43 -10.75 -5.01 -11.56
N LYS A 44 -9.45 -4.84 -11.83
CA LYS A 44 -8.79 -5.43 -13.00
C LYS A 44 -7.84 -6.58 -12.71
N ASN A 45 -7.60 -6.94 -11.45
CA ASN A 45 -6.63 -8.01 -11.15
C ASN A 45 -7.24 -9.42 -11.11
N THR A 46 -7.97 -9.75 -12.17
CA THR A 46 -8.12 -11.14 -12.61
C THR A 46 -7.11 -11.33 -13.74
N LYS A 47 -6.08 -12.14 -13.47
CA LYS A 47 -5.06 -12.70 -14.40
C LYS A 47 -3.83 -11.82 -14.67
N ASN A 48 -2.68 -12.27 -14.17
CA ASN A 48 -1.70 -12.91 -15.05
C ASN A 48 -0.72 -13.76 -14.23
N GLY A 49 -0.64 -15.05 -14.57
CA GLY A 49 0.09 -16.10 -13.87
C GLY A 49 -0.61 -17.42 -14.12
#